data_AF-A0A395ILP2-F1
#
_entry.id   AF-A0A395ILP2-F1
#
_cell.length_a   1.000
_cell.length_b   1.000
_cell.length_c   1.000
_cell.angle_alpha   90.00
_cell.angle_beta   90.00
_cell.angle_gamma   90.00
#
_symmetry.space_group_name_H-M   'P 1'
#
loop_
_entity.id
_entity.type
_entity.pdbx_description
1 polymer ?
#
loop_
_entity_poly.entity_id
_entity_poly.type
_entity_poly.pdbx_seq_one_letter_code
_entity_poly.pdbx_strand_id
1 'polypeptide(L)'
;MTSSKTGNWTASPLQVNDQEVILYLEFLSQNTGVYQDNDANYNRVFYSLPYLSFFGGSGSFTSGGYLYGFSADSIRYTFANGTTVIARTQASTRVNFTSIASGQDLFDAVDLLKTESTTSSSSVSNTQQNTQPKTAARSIQLLAGYPNPIVMHPDGYTSGYFLQDTMTAVLVMQGFVDRYEDDRKAAVEQQRVIKEFLAEYKKAKMEYLIVDVQANGGGDLFSGYDAFKQIFPSLVPFDASRYRATPLVNYMGTIFSDAGEYDIGHDYLFQSQSELDGNGNPFQSWNEEDTNTSIYGDNFTAGLRYNLSYLVMMSRSARINVTGYLSNSDPPPAVFNAPNTVMLMNGGCGSTYSIFAEMMKAQGGVSSGPQQGVCGSKGAQVLTFGNIVSHIKALPDAQIFYLKKGLRLPGYPAAEYFPNIKAKASLGSTSALISYERFNLRSNMHDGDETSTPLQFQYEAANCRLFYTEEDIYDISGLWKRVQSVVWRGQPCVEGSTITDDDTITSHPYDTVPFGSLALPNVELPAQPGLVPIGKGVKFWASESGTRAESAQNALVGAIWNGLQ
;
A
#
# COMPACT_ATOMS: atom_id res chain seq x y z
N MET A 1 -22.88 10.80 5.80
CA MET A 1 -24.21 10.65 5.20
C MET A 1 -24.22 9.33 4.46
N THR A 2 -24.93 8.32 4.95
CA THR A 2 -25.31 7.19 4.09
C THR A 2 -26.41 7.72 3.18
N SER A 3 -26.11 7.92 1.91
CA SER A 3 -27.15 8.17 0.91
C SER A 3 -28.18 7.05 1.06
N SER A 4 -29.42 7.37 1.43
CA SER A 4 -30.45 6.34 1.51
C SER A 4 -30.88 5.97 0.09
N LYS A 5 -31.23 4.69 -0.13
CA LYS A 5 -31.83 4.14 -1.36
C LYS A 5 -33.14 4.85 -1.78
N THR A 6 -33.57 5.88 -1.04
CA THR A 6 -34.91 6.47 -1.08
C THR A 6 -35.00 7.76 -1.89
N GLY A 7 -33.94 8.14 -2.62
CA GLY A 7 -34.01 9.28 -3.53
C GLY A 7 -34.61 8.85 -4.86
N ASN A 8 -35.79 9.36 -5.22
CA ASN A 8 -36.29 9.26 -6.59
C ASN A 8 -35.64 10.40 -7.38
N TRP A 9 -34.40 10.20 -7.84
CA TRP A 9 -33.65 11.18 -8.61
C TRP A 9 -33.32 10.61 -9.99
N THR A 10 -33.18 11.51 -10.96
CA THR A 10 -32.69 11.16 -12.31
C THR A 10 -31.38 11.90 -12.50
N ALA A 11 -30.31 11.15 -12.80
CA ALA A 11 -29.01 11.75 -13.08
C ALA A 11 -29.11 12.72 -14.25
N SER A 12 -28.55 13.93 -14.10
CA SER A 12 -28.34 14.85 -15.21
C SER A 12 -26.86 14.82 -15.60
N PRO A 13 -26.54 14.79 -16.91
CA PRO A 13 -25.20 15.14 -17.37
C PRO A 13 -24.78 16.51 -16.83
N LEU A 14 -23.48 16.67 -16.64
CA LEU A 14 -22.86 17.81 -15.99
C LEU A 14 -21.62 18.26 -16.78
N GLN A 15 -21.40 19.56 -16.86
CA GLN A 15 -20.12 20.17 -17.18
C GLN A 15 -19.57 20.90 -15.96
N VAL A 16 -18.25 20.98 -15.83
CA VAL A 16 -17.58 21.65 -14.72
C VAL A 16 -16.66 22.73 -15.26
N ASN A 17 -16.86 23.98 -14.85
CA ASN A 17 -16.12 25.15 -15.35
C ASN A 17 -16.09 25.23 -16.90
N ASP A 18 -17.23 24.94 -17.52
CA ASP A 18 -17.40 24.90 -18.99
C ASP A 18 -16.53 23.83 -19.68
N GLN A 19 -15.98 22.88 -18.92
CA GLN A 19 -15.25 21.71 -19.41
C GLN A 19 -16.12 20.44 -19.35
N GLU A 20 -15.78 19.49 -20.22
CA GLU A 20 -16.31 18.13 -20.15
C GLU A 20 -15.97 17.51 -18.79
N VAL A 21 -16.97 16.94 -18.10
CA VAL A 21 -16.79 16.39 -16.76
C VAL A 21 -15.74 15.28 -16.70
N ILE A 22 -15.61 14.45 -17.75
CA ILE A 22 -14.62 13.37 -17.78
C ILE A 22 -13.20 13.93 -17.73
N LEU A 23 -12.88 14.92 -18.58
CA LEU A 23 -11.59 15.60 -18.57
C LEU A 23 -11.33 16.32 -17.24
N TYR A 24 -12.36 16.90 -16.65
CA TYR A 24 -12.24 17.54 -15.33
C TYR A 24 -11.90 16.53 -14.22
N LEU A 25 -12.58 15.37 -14.21
CA LEU A 25 -12.32 14.31 -13.23
C LEU A 25 -10.96 13.66 -13.45
N GLU A 26 -10.52 13.48 -14.70
CA GLU A 26 -9.15 13.07 -15.02
C GLU A 26 -8.14 14.09 -14.49
N PHE A 27 -8.30 15.38 -14.77
CA PHE A 27 -7.44 16.43 -14.23
C PHE A 27 -7.40 16.37 -12.69
N LEU A 28 -8.56 16.24 -12.06
CA LEU A 28 -8.67 16.14 -10.60
C LEU A 28 -7.92 14.92 -10.05
N SER A 29 -8.07 13.77 -10.71
CA SER A 29 -7.43 12.52 -10.34
C SER A 29 -5.91 12.66 -10.35
N GLN A 30 -5.35 13.29 -11.39
CA GLN A 30 -3.92 13.44 -11.55
C GLN A 30 -3.35 14.49 -10.59
N ASN A 31 -4.09 15.59 -10.35
CA ASN A 31 -3.65 16.67 -9.47
C ASN A 31 -3.75 16.31 -7.98
N THR A 32 -4.54 15.28 -7.62
CA THR A 32 -4.72 14.84 -6.22
C THR A 32 -4.40 13.38 -5.97
N GLY A 33 -3.87 12.73 -6.99
CA GLY A 33 -3.47 11.35 -6.94
C GLY A 33 -2.36 11.13 -5.93
N VAL A 34 -2.42 10.01 -5.23
CA VAL A 34 -1.35 9.53 -4.35
C VAL A 34 -0.81 8.17 -4.79
N TYR A 35 -1.41 7.62 -5.84
CA TYR A 35 -1.02 6.37 -6.45
C TYR A 35 -0.19 6.65 -7.71
N GLN A 36 0.64 5.68 -8.08
CA GLN A 36 1.48 5.74 -9.27
C GLN A 36 0.69 5.43 -10.55
N ASP A 37 -0.45 4.75 -10.42
CA ASP A 37 -1.33 4.40 -11.53
C ASP A 37 -2.45 5.42 -11.72
N ASN A 38 -2.73 5.74 -12.98
CA ASN A 38 -3.69 6.77 -13.36
C ASN A 38 -5.13 6.32 -13.13
N ASP A 39 -5.43 5.06 -13.43
CA ASP A 39 -6.76 4.54 -13.25
C ASP A 39 -7.09 4.49 -11.74
N ALA A 40 -6.14 4.12 -10.88
CA ALA A 40 -6.36 4.05 -9.42
C ALA A 40 -6.65 5.44 -8.83
N ASN A 41 -5.92 6.45 -9.31
CA ASN A 41 -6.21 7.84 -9.00
C ASN A 41 -7.60 8.24 -9.50
N TYR A 42 -8.00 7.82 -10.70
CA TYR A 42 -9.33 8.08 -11.26
C TYR A 42 -10.44 7.43 -10.41
N ASN A 43 -10.29 6.17 -10.02
CA ASN A 43 -11.24 5.46 -9.16
C ASN A 43 -11.44 6.15 -7.81
N ARG A 44 -10.38 6.75 -7.24
CA ARG A 44 -10.46 7.52 -5.99
C ARG A 44 -11.31 8.79 -6.09
N VAL A 45 -11.50 9.32 -7.30
CA VAL A 45 -12.36 10.48 -7.53
C VAL A 45 -13.82 10.15 -7.24
N PHE A 46 -14.24 8.91 -7.52
CA PHE A 46 -15.61 8.45 -7.37
C PHE A 46 -15.93 7.99 -5.96
N TYR A 47 -17.22 8.00 -5.65
CA TYR A 47 -17.74 7.39 -4.45
C TYR A 47 -17.36 5.90 -4.39
N SER A 48 -16.91 5.45 -3.22
CA SER A 48 -16.57 4.05 -2.96
C SER A 48 -17.28 3.60 -1.68
N LEU A 49 -18.21 2.66 -1.81
CA LEU A 49 -18.89 2.05 -0.67
C LEU A 49 -17.91 1.35 0.28
N PRO A 50 -16.92 0.54 -0.18
CA PRO A 50 -15.87 0.00 0.68
C PRO A 50 -15.12 1.09 1.48
N TYR A 51 -14.73 2.18 0.83
CA TYR A 51 -14.03 3.27 1.49
C TYR A 51 -14.92 4.01 2.51
N LEU A 52 -16.20 4.24 2.19
CA LEU A 52 -17.14 4.85 3.13
C LEU A 52 -17.38 3.97 4.36
N SER A 53 -17.63 2.68 4.16
CA SER A 53 -18.05 1.78 5.23
C SER A 53 -16.98 1.57 6.29
N PHE A 54 -15.70 1.73 5.93
CA PHE A 54 -14.57 1.61 6.85
C PHE A 54 -13.92 2.94 7.23
N PHE A 55 -13.57 3.75 6.24
CA PHE A 55 -12.90 5.04 6.46
C PHE A 55 -13.88 6.21 6.65
N GLY A 56 -15.19 6.00 6.52
CA GLY A 56 -16.18 7.07 6.67
C GLY A 56 -16.02 8.21 5.67
N GLY A 57 -15.21 8.00 4.62
CA GLY A 57 -14.89 8.98 3.60
C GLY A 57 -15.74 8.81 2.33
N SER A 58 -15.58 9.73 1.39
CA SER A 58 -16.20 9.68 0.07
C SER A 58 -15.12 9.87 -1.00
N GLY A 59 -15.50 9.74 -2.27
CA GLY A 59 -14.61 10.02 -3.40
C GLY A 59 -14.06 11.45 -3.36
N SER A 60 -12.83 11.63 -3.83
CA SER A 60 -12.12 12.90 -3.72
C SER A 60 -12.88 14.07 -4.38
N PHE A 61 -13.66 13.82 -5.44
CA PHE A 61 -14.53 14.84 -6.05
C PHE A 61 -15.50 15.46 -5.04
N THR A 62 -16.08 14.64 -4.16
CA THR A 62 -17.08 15.08 -3.19
C THR A 62 -16.48 15.55 -1.86
N SER A 63 -15.30 15.06 -1.50
CA SER A 63 -14.62 15.41 -0.24
C SER A 63 -13.67 16.62 -0.37
N GLY A 64 -13.75 17.37 -1.46
CA GLY A 64 -12.97 18.60 -1.68
C GLY A 64 -11.54 18.34 -2.16
N GLY A 65 -11.34 17.27 -2.95
CA GLY A 65 -10.07 16.73 -3.41
C GLY A 65 -9.19 17.69 -4.20
N TYR A 66 -8.58 18.65 -3.52
CA TYR A 66 -7.54 19.53 -4.04
C TYR A 66 -6.42 19.60 -3.00
N LEU A 67 -5.32 18.90 -3.25
CA LEU A 67 -4.14 18.89 -2.36
C LEU A 67 -3.28 20.15 -2.53
N TYR A 68 -3.23 20.71 -3.75
CA TYR A 68 -2.35 21.82 -4.12
C TYR A 68 -3.07 23.15 -4.39
N GLY A 69 -4.33 23.27 -3.91
CA GLY A 69 -5.11 24.51 -3.98
C GLY A 69 -6.04 24.64 -5.19
N PHE A 70 -6.60 25.84 -5.38
CA PHE A 70 -7.58 26.16 -6.41
C PHE A 70 -7.04 27.29 -7.30
N SER A 71 -7.30 27.21 -8.61
CA SER A 71 -7.04 28.33 -9.53
C SER A 71 -8.14 29.39 -9.50
N ALA A 72 -9.27 29.10 -8.85
CA ALA A 72 -10.42 30.00 -8.73
C ALA A 72 -11.18 29.78 -7.42
N ASP A 73 -11.85 30.82 -6.92
CA ASP A 73 -12.63 30.80 -5.66
C ASP A 73 -13.99 30.08 -5.78
N SER A 74 -14.33 29.58 -6.96
CA SER A 74 -15.59 28.91 -7.21
C SER A 74 -15.51 27.88 -8.33
N ILE A 75 -16.35 26.85 -8.22
CA ILE A 75 -16.57 25.83 -9.24
C ILE A 75 -17.98 26.03 -9.80
N ARG A 76 -18.10 26.12 -11.13
CA ARG A 76 -19.37 26.23 -11.85
C ARG A 76 -19.78 24.85 -12.35
N TYR A 77 -20.97 24.41 -11.95
CA TYR A 77 -21.63 23.20 -12.41
C TYR A 77 -22.76 23.58 -13.37
N THR A 78 -22.68 23.14 -14.63
CA THR A 78 -23.71 23.40 -15.65
C THR A 78 -24.41 22.08 -16.00
N PHE A 79 -25.72 22.01 -15.76
CA PHE A 79 -26.52 20.81 -16.01
C PHE A 79 -27.06 20.77 -17.45
N ALA A 80 -27.44 19.59 -17.92
CA ALA A 80 -27.98 19.38 -19.27
C ALA A 80 -29.21 20.25 -19.59
N ASN A 81 -29.99 20.64 -18.58
CA ASN A 81 -31.14 21.54 -18.75
C ASN A 81 -30.77 23.04 -18.82
N GLY A 82 -29.47 23.38 -18.83
CA GLY A 82 -28.94 24.74 -18.87
C GLY A 82 -28.89 25.46 -17.52
N THR A 83 -29.38 24.85 -16.44
CA THR A 83 -29.25 25.43 -15.10
C THR A 83 -27.81 25.37 -14.61
N THR A 84 -27.44 26.32 -13.76
CA THR A 84 -26.08 26.40 -13.21
C THR A 84 -26.10 26.49 -11.70
N VAL A 85 -25.16 25.81 -11.06
CA VAL A 85 -24.86 25.93 -9.63
C VAL A 85 -23.42 26.39 -9.49
N ILE A 86 -23.20 27.44 -8.71
CA ILE A 86 -21.85 27.94 -8.40
C ILE A 86 -21.54 27.60 -6.95
N ALA A 87 -20.58 26.72 -6.74
CA ALA A 87 -20.09 26.34 -5.42
C ALA A 87 -18.82 27.13 -5.11
N ARG A 88 -18.71 27.70 -3.91
CA ARG A 88 -17.46 28.33 -3.46
C ARG A 88 -16.46 27.26 -3.04
N THR A 89 -15.21 27.43 -3.44
CA THR A 89 -14.12 26.60 -2.95
C THR A 89 -13.77 27.03 -1.53
N GLN A 90 -13.53 26.06 -0.64
CA GLN A 90 -13.14 26.32 0.73
C GLN A 90 -11.88 25.55 1.05
N ALA A 91 -10.87 26.25 1.59
CA ALA A 91 -9.73 25.61 2.22
C ALA A 91 -10.02 25.41 3.72
N SER A 92 -9.61 24.25 4.24
CA SER A 92 -9.63 23.99 5.68
C SER A 92 -8.19 23.77 6.17
N THR A 93 -7.89 24.25 7.36
CA THR A 93 -6.55 24.23 7.92
C THR A 93 -6.61 24.10 9.43
N ARG A 94 -5.58 23.46 10.01
CA ARG A 94 -5.38 23.39 11.47
C ARG A 94 -4.56 24.58 11.99
N VAL A 95 -3.99 25.38 11.09
CA VAL A 95 -3.19 26.56 11.43
C VAL A 95 -4.12 27.66 11.91
N ASN A 96 -3.73 28.36 12.97
CA ASN A 96 -4.49 29.50 13.47
C ASN A 96 -4.16 30.75 12.64
N PHE A 97 -5.15 31.27 11.92
CA PHE A 97 -5.01 32.47 11.07
C PHE A 97 -5.24 33.79 11.81
N THR A 98 -5.57 33.79 13.11
CA THR A 98 -5.89 35.03 13.86
C THR A 98 -4.77 36.08 13.80
N SER A 99 -3.50 35.66 13.72
CA SER A 99 -2.34 36.55 13.64
C SER A 99 -1.63 36.54 12.28
N ILE A 100 -2.28 36.02 11.24
CA ILE A 100 -1.71 35.92 9.89
C ILE A 100 -2.30 37.04 9.03
N ALA A 101 -1.51 38.05 8.70
CA ALA A 101 -1.95 39.21 7.90
C ALA A 101 -1.27 39.29 6.53
N SER A 102 -0.21 38.52 6.30
CA SER A 102 0.58 38.51 5.07
C SER A 102 1.05 37.09 4.71
N GLY A 103 1.52 36.92 3.47
CA GLY A 103 2.16 35.68 3.05
C GLY A 103 3.43 35.36 3.84
N GLN A 104 4.14 36.39 4.31
CA GLN A 104 5.32 36.21 5.18
C GLN A 104 4.91 35.66 6.56
N ASP A 105 3.84 36.20 7.17
CA ASP A 105 3.36 35.68 8.46
C ASP A 105 2.95 34.21 8.35
N LEU A 106 2.33 33.84 7.21
CA LEU A 106 1.98 32.45 6.94
C LEU A 106 3.24 31.59 6.81
N PHE A 107 4.19 31.98 5.96
CA PHE A 107 5.47 31.27 5.78
C PHE A 107 6.22 31.08 7.11
N ASP A 108 6.32 32.14 7.92
CA ASP A 108 6.98 32.08 9.22
C ASP A 108 6.24 31.18 10.22
N ALA A 109 4.91 31.07 10.09
CA ALA A 109 4.08 30.23 10.96
C ALA A 109 4.05 28.74 10.56
N VAL A 110 4.19 28.41 9.27
CA VAL A 110 4.03 27.04 8.75
C VAL A 110 5.32 26.39 8.26
N ASP A 111 6.24 27.16 7.66
CA ASP A 111 7.43 26.63 6.98
C ASP A 111 8.71 26.79 7.81
N LEU A 112 8.76 27.80 8.68
CA LEU A 112 9.89 27.99 9.59
C LEU A 112 9.71 27.23 10.91
N LEU A 113 10.82 26.68 11.40
CA LEU A 113 10.91 26.14 12.74
C LEU A 113 10.55 27.21 13.76
N LYS A 114 9.55 26.94 14.62
CA LYS A 114 9.43 27.68 15.87
C LYS A 114 10.73 27.48 16.65
N THR A 115 11.48 28.55 16.88
CA THR A 115 12.66 28.53 17.74
C THR A 115 12.28 27.89 19.05
N GLU A 116 12.87 26.73 19.37
CA GLU A 116 12.64 26.04 20.64
C GLU A 116 12.96 27.03 21.77
N SER A 117 11.92 27.57 22.41
CA SER A 117 12.10 28.31 23.64
C SER A 117 12.49 27.29 24.70
N THR A 118 13.73 27.40 25.18
CA THR A 118 14.30 26.60 26.27
C THR A 118 13.31 26.55 27.42
N THR A 119 12.60 25.43 27.52
CA THR A 119 11.79 25.09 28.68
C THR A 119 12.28 23.75 29.17
N SER A 120 12.71 23.76 30.43
CA SER A 120 13.42 22.70 31.13
C SER A 120 12.86 21.30 30.88
N SER A 121 13.79 20.34 30.80
CA SER A 121 13.57 18.91 30.85
C SER A 121 12.47 18.52 31.82
N SER A 122 11.30 18.29 31.26
CA SER A 122 10.24 17.49 31.87
C SER A 122 10.03 16.33 30.91
N SER A 123 10.06 15.12 31.47
CA SER A 123 9.73 13.87 30.80
C SER A 123 8.61 14.07 29.79
N VAL A 124 8.88 13.81 28.53
CA VAL A 124 7.88 13.79 27.46
C VAL A 124 7.00 12.57 27.71
N SER A 125 6.07 12.71 28.66
CA SER A 125 4.84 11.95 28.66
C SER A 125 4.13 12.34 27.37
N ASN A 126 3.82 11.33 26.55
CA ASN A 126 2.93 11.43 25.39
C ASN A 126 1.59 12.04 25.82
N THR A 127 1.49 13.36 25.89
CA THR A 127 0.22 14.07 25.90
C THR A 127 -0.21 14.22 24.45
N GLN A 128 -0.73 13.11 23.91
CA GLN A 128 -1.89 13.21 23.03
C GLN A 128 -2.86 14.17 23.73
N GLN A 129 -3.20 15.28 23.06
CA GLN A 129 -4.36 16.07 23.46
C GLN A 129 -5.58 15.18 23.28
N ASN A 130 -5.88 14.46 24.35
CA ASN A 130 -6.99 13.58 24.50
C ASN A 130 -8.20 14.44 24.85
N THR A 131 -8.75 15.10 23.84
CA THR A 131 -10.18 15.42 23.81
C THR A 131 -10.85 14.46 22.84
N GLN A 132 -10.73 13.16 23.12
CA GLN A 132 -11.73 12.19 22.67
C GLN A 132 -12.54 11.74 23.90
N PRO A 133 -13.87 11.71 23.81
CA PRO A 133 -14.63 10.92 24.75
C PRO A 133 -14.10 9.49 24.65
N LYS A 134 -13.77 8.87 25.78
CA LYS A 134 -13.68 7.41 25.92
C LYS A 134 -15.06 6.85 25.55
N THR A 135 -15.31 6.74 24.26
CA THR A 135 -16.45 5.99 23.74
C THR A 135 -16.01 4.55 23.91
N ALA A 136 -16.69 3.79 24.75
CA ALA A 136 -16.47 2.36 24.87
C ALA A 136 -16.40 1.79 23.44
N ALA A 137 -15.30 1.12 23.09
CA ALA A 137 -15.12 0.55 21.76
C ALA A 137 -16.29 -0.40 21.50
N ARG A 138 -17.27 0.06 20.73
CA ARG A 138 -18.44 -0.71 20.36
C ARG A 138 -18.00 -1.57 19.18
N SER A 139 -17.97 -2.89 19.37
CA SER A 139 -17.72 -3.82 18.28
C SER A 139 -18.65 -3.52 17.10
N ILE A 140 -18.09 -3.38 15.91
CA ILE A 140 -18.83 -3.29 14.66
C ILE A 140 -19.39 -4.67 14.35
N GLN A 141 -20.70 -4.74 14.12
CA GLN A 141 -21.42 -5.99 13.84
C GLN A 141 -22.02 -6.00 12.42
N LEU A 142 -22.06 -4.85 11.76
CA LEU A 142 -22.60 -4.67 10.41
C LEU A 142 -21.89 -3.50 9.74
N LEU A 143 -21.56 -3.65 8.45
CA LEU A 143 -21.07 -2.59 7.59
C LEU A 143 -22.23 -2.03 6.76
N ALA A 144 -22.32 -0.71 6.66
CA ALA A 144 -23.36 -0.06 5.85
C ALA A 144 -23.23 -0.49 4.37
N GLY A 145 -24.35 -0.89 3.75
CA GLY A 145 -24.38 -1.35 2.37
C GLY A 145 -23.80 -2.75 2.11
N TYR A 146 -23.46 -3.49 3.17
CA TYR A 146 -23.06 -4.90 3.09
C TYR A 146 -24.19 -5.78 3.64
N PRO A 147 -24.30 -7.05 3.18
CA PRO A 147 -25.19 -8.04 3.78
C PRO A 147 -24.86 -8.32 5.26
N ASN A 148 -25.67 -9.17 5.90
CA ASN A 148 -25.33 -9.67 7.23
C ASN A 148 -24.08 -10.57 7.14
N PRO A 149 -23.02 -10.30 7.93
CA PRO A 149 -21.82 -11.12 7.91
C PRO A 149 -22.05 -12.48 8.57
N ILE A 150 -21.35 -13.50 8.07
CA ILE A 150 -21.20 -14.81 8.72
C ILE A 150 -20.28 -14.68 9.93
N VAL A 151 -19.19 -13.93 9.75
CA VAL A 151 -18.21 -13.59 10.79
C VAL A 151 -17.60 -12.23 10.46
N MET A 152 -17.25 -11.46 11.48
CA MET A 152 -16.71 -10.10 11.33
C MET A 152 -15.70 -9.78 12.42
N HIS A 153 -14.65 -9.05 12.03
CA HIS A 153 -13.69 -8.45 12.93
C HIS A 153 -14.35 -7.40 13.83
N PRO A 154 -14.02 -7.29 15.12
CA PRO A 154 -14.62 -6.27 16.00
C PRO A 154 -14.49 -4.82 15.49
N ASP A 155 -13.41 -4.51 14.77
CA ASP A 155 -13.18 -3.21 14.10
C ASP A 155 -13.71 -3.14 12.65
N GLY A 156 -14.41 -4.17 12.18
CA GLY A 156 -15.13 -4.18 10.90
C GLY A 156 -14.31 -4.33 9.62
N TYR A 157 -12.97 -4.29 9.67
CA TYR A 157 -12.14 -4.28 8.45
C TYR A 157 -11.91 -5.65 7.79
N THR A 158 -12.24 -6.74 8.48
CA THR A 158 -12.25 -8.10 7.91
C THR A 158 -13.57 -8.77 8.19
N SER A 159 -14.21 -9.35 7.17
CA SER A 159 -15.51 -10.01 7.32
C SER A 159 -15.79 -11.01 6.21
N GLY A 160 -16.66 -11.97 6.50
CA GLY A 160 -17.04 -13.05 5.58
C GLY A 160 -18.53 -13.07 5.29
N TYR A 161 -18.89 -13.31 4.02
CA TYR A 161 -20.27 -13.29 3.53
C TYR A 161 -20.56 -14.47 2.61
N PHE A 162 -21.84 -14.86 2.52
CA PHE A 162 -22.33 -15.74 1.45
C PHE A 162 -23.21 -14.94 0.49
N LEU A 163 -22.92 -15.06 -0.80
CA LEU A 163 -23.68 -14.38 -1.83
C LEU A 163 -24.96 -15.18 -2.10
N GLN A 164 -26.10 -14.57 -1.77
CA GLN A 164 -27.41 -15.22 -1.83
C GLN A 164 -27.71 -15.82 -3.22
N ASP A 165 -28.31 -17.01 -3.22
CA ASP A 165 -28.71 -17.77 -4.42
C ASP A 165 -27.54 -18.16 -5.33
N THR A 166 -26.33 -18.24 -4.77
CA THR A 166 -25.12 -18.71 -5.45
C THR A 166 -24.31 -19.66 -4.56
N MET A 167 -23.30 -20.33 -5.12
CA MET A 167 -22.28 -21.08 -4.36
C MET A 167 -21.01 -20.24 -4.14
N THR A 168 -21.15 -18.91 -4.11
CA THR A 168 -20.04 -17.95 -3.98
C THR A 168 -20.01 -17.37 -2.58
N ALA A 169 -18.84 -17.45 -1.94
CA ALA A 169 -18.54 -16.77 -0.70
C ALA A 169 -17.65 -15.55 -0.96
N VAL A 170 -17.70 -14.56 -0.07
CA VAL A 170 -16.90 -13.33 -0.17
C VAL A 170 -16.13 -13.09 1.12
N LEU A 171 -14.80 -13.03 1.04
CA LEU A 171 -13.92 -12.58 2.11
C LEU A 171 -13.55 -11.12 1.84
N VAL A 172 -14.03 -10.21 2.68
CA VAL A 172 -13.70 -8.78 2.62
C VAL A 172 -12.54 -8.49 3.56
N MET A 173 -11.48 -7.84 3.05
CA MET A 173 -10.32 -7.37 3.80
C MET A 173 -9.97 -5.94 3.36
N GLN A 174 -10.42 -4.95 4.12
CA GLN A 174 -10.20 -3.52 3.88
C GLN A 174 -8.89 -2.99 4.51
N GLY A 175 -8.10 -3.87 5.12
CA GLY A 175 -6.81 -3.57 5.71
C GLY A 175 -6.16 -4.82 6.30
N PHE A 176 -4.86 -4.71 6.59
CA PHE A 176 -4.10 -5.67 7.40
C PHE A 176 -3.77 -5.11 8.79
N VAL A 177 -4.47 -4.04 9.17
CA VAL A 177 -4.40 -3.35 10.46
C VAL A 177 -5.72 -2.63 10.69
N ASP A 178 -6.07 -2.37 11.94
CA ASP A 178 -7.20 -1.52 12.28
C ASP A 178 -6.97 -0.07 11.83
N ARG A 179 -8.05 0.69 11.68
CA ARG A 179 -8.03 2.04 11.10
C ARG A 179 -7.10 3.02 11.84
N TYR A 180 -7.00 2.89 13.15
CA TYR A 180 -6.30 3.85 14.02
C TYR A 180 -4.94 3.33 14.48
N GLU A 181 -4.59 2.09 14.11
CA GLU A 181 -3.39 1.37 14.51
C GLU A 181 -3.26 1.31 16.05
N ASP A 182 -4.39 1.18 16.75
CA ASP A 182 -4.44 1.24 18.22
C ASP A 182 -4.98 -0.05 18.87
N ASP A 183 -5.59 -0.97 18.10
CA ASP A 183 -5.99 -2.28 18.60
C ASP A 183 -4.83 -3.28 18.54
N ARG A 184 -4.26 -3.56 19.71
CA ARG A 184 -3.20 -4.55 19.90
C ARG A 184 -3.63 -6.00 19.61
N LYS A 185 -4.92 -6.26 19.42
CA LYS A 185 -5.46 -7.58 19.08
C LYS A 185 -5.91 -7.69 17.62
N ALA A 186 -5.83 -6.64 16.83
CA ALA A 186 -6.32 -6.59 15.45
C ALA A 186 -5.84 -7.79 14.61
N ALA A 187 -4.52 -8.06 14.58
CA ALA A 187 -3.99 -9.19 13.82
C ALA A 187 -4.49 -10.57 14.31
N VAL A 188 -4.62 -10.74 15.63
CA VAL A 188 -5.14 -11.99 16.24
C VAL A 188 -6.59 -12.22 15.86
N GLU A 189 -7.41 -11.17 15.92
CA GLU A 189 -8.81 -11.23 15.53
C GLU A 189 -8.98 -11.39 14.02
N GLN A 190 -8.14 -10.77 13.19
CA GLN A 190 -8.15 -11.01 11.73
C GLN A 190 -7.81 -12.47 11.40
N GLN A 191 -6.76 -13.03 12.01
CA GLN A 191 -6.41 -14.45 11.86
C GLN A 191 -7.58 -15.35 12.24
N ARG A 192 -8.27 -15.07 13.35
CA ARG A 192 -9.46 -15.82 13.80
C ARG A 192 -10.63 -15.71 12.81
N VAL A 193 -10.95 -14.51 12.35
CA VAL A 193 -12.09 -14.25 11.44
C VAL A 193 -11.92 -14.98 10.12
N ILE A 194 -10.73 -14.94 9.51
CA ILE A 194 -10.45 -15.67 8.27
C ILE A 194 -10.60 -17.18 8.50
N LYS A 195 -10.06 -17.71 9.60
CA LYS A 195 -10.13 -19.13 9.94
C LYS A 195 -11.57 -19.61 10.11
N GLU A 196 -12.38 -18.87 10.85
CA GLU A 196 -13.79 -19.19 11.07
C GLU A 196 -14.60 -19.09 9.78
N PHE A 197 -14.33 -18.07 8.96
CA PHE A 197 -15.00 -17.92 7.67
C PHE A 197 -14.73 -19.10 6.74
N LEU A 198 -13.47 -19.53 6.61
CA LEU A 198 -13.10 -20.68 5.77
C LEU A 198 -13.68 -22.01 6.30
N ALA A 199 -13.86 -22.13 7.62
CA ALA A 199 -14.56 -23.27 8.22
C ALA A 199 -16.06 -23.29 7.85
N GLU A 200 -16.73 -22.13 7.93
CA GLU A 200 -18.14 -22.02 7.53
C GLU A 200 -18.32 -22.15 6.01
N TYR A 201 -17.39 -21.64 5.20
CA TYR A 201 -17.32 -21.89 3.75
C TYR A 201 -17.40 -23.39 3.44
N LYS A 202 -16.55 -24.18 4.10
CA LYS A 202 -16.48 -25.64 3.91
C LYS A 202 -17.77 -26.32 4.36
N LYS A 203 -18.30 -25.92 5.52
CA LYS A 203 -19.54 -26.48 6.09
C LYS A 203 -20.76 -26.18 5.23
N ALA A 204 -20.82 -25.00 4.63
CA ALA A 204 -21.88 -24.58 3.72
C ALA A 204 -21.69 -25.11 2.29
N LYS A 205 -20.58 -25.82 2.01
CA LYS A 205 -20.24 -26.38 0.68
C LYS A 205 -20.21 -25.32 -0.41
N MET A 206 -19.65 -24.16 -0.09
CA MET A 206 -19.37 -23.13 -1.09
C MET A 206 -18.35 -23.64 -2.10
N GLU A 207 -18.44 -23.14 -3.34
CA GLU A 207 -17.60 -23.57 -4.46
C GLU A 207 -16.63 -22.48 -4.90
N TYR A 208 -17.04 -21.22 -4.83
CA TYR A 208 -16.28 -20.07 -5.32
C TYR A 208 -15.97 -19.08 -4.21
N LEU A 209 -14.80 -18.44 -4.27
CA LEU A 209 -14.37 -17.40 -3.33
C LEU A 209 -14.04 -16.10 -4.07
N ILE A 210 -14.68 -15.01 -3.68
CA ILE A 210 -14.24 -13.66 -4.00
C ILE A 210 -13.43 -13.14 -2.80
N VAL A 211 -12.19 -12.75 -3.02
CA VAL A 211 -11.37 -12.04 -2.05
C VAL A 211 -11.46 -10.55 -2.38
N ASP A 212 -12.34 -9.85 -1.67
CA ASP A 212 -12.58 -8.42 -1.85
C ASP A 212 -11.62 -7.61 -0.99
N VAL A 213 -10.68 -6.95 -1.65
CA VAL A 213 -9.61 -6.13 -1.05
C VAL A 213 -9.74 -4.66 -1.47
N GLN A 214 -10.95 -4.24 -1.87
CA GLN A 214 -11.20 -2.84 -2.20
C GLN A 214 -10.94 -1.94 -0.98
N ALA A 215 -10.33 -0.78 -1.24
CA ALA A 215 -9.92 0.19 -0.22
C ALA A 215 -8.86 -0.32 0.79
N ASN A 216 -8.22 -1.47 0.56
CA ASN A 216 -7.15 -1.96 1.41
C ASN A 216 -5.85 -1.19 1.17
N GLY A 217 -5.36 -0.45 2.17
CA GLY A 217 -4.11 0.31 2.07
C GLY A 217 -2.84 -0.45 2.45
N GLY A 218 -2.95 -1.71 2.87
CA GLY A 218 -1.89 -2.49 3.52
C GLY A 218 -2.10 -2.61 5.03
N GLY A 219 -1.01 -2.72 5.80
CA GLY A 219 -1.08 -2.80 7.26
C GLY A 219 0.11 -3.57 7.86
N ASP A 220 -0.15 -4.43 8.84
CA ASP A 220 0.89 -5.31 9.40
C ASP A 220 1.33 -6.34 8.35
N LEU A 221 2.63 -6.47 8.14
CA LEU A 221 3.22 -7.37 7.14
C LEU A 221 2.74 -8.81 7.31
N PHE A 222 2.80 -9.33 8.53
CA PHE A 222 2.59 -10.74 8.79
C PHE A 222 1.12 -11.15 8.79
N SER A 223 0.20 -10.20 9.01
CA SER A 223 -1.23 -10.40 8.71
C SER A 223 -1.48 -10.71 7.23
N GLY A 224 -0.71 -10.11 6.30
CA GLY A 224 -0.79 -10.43 4.87
C GLY A 224 -0.30 -11.84 4.54
N TYR A 225 0.83 -12.24 5.12
CA TYR A 225 1.35 -13.61 5.03
C TYR A 225 0.36 -14.62 5.61
N ASP A 226 -0.24 -14.31 6.77
CA ASP A 226 -1.21 -15.17 7.41
C ASP A 226 -2.47 -15.36 6.57
N ALA A 227 -3.03 -14.28 6.02
CA ALA A 227 -4.18 -14.36 5.12
C ALA A 227 -3.89 -15.26 3.90
N PHE A 228 -2.72 -15.09 3.25
CA PHE A 228 -2.30 -15.94 2.14
C PHE A 228 -2.16 -17.40 2.57
N LYS A 229 -1.52 -17.66 3.71
CA LYS A 229 -1.34 -19.01 4.27
C LYS A 229 -2.66 -19.67 4.69
N GLN A 230 -3.68 -18.92 5.07
CA GLN A 230 -5.00 -19.48 5.37
C GLN A 230 -5.77 -19.84 4.09
N ILE A 231 -5.64 -19.05 3.03
CA ILE A 231 -6.24 -19.30 1.70
C ILE A 231 -5.52 -20.46 0.99
N PHE A 232 -4.19 -20.49 1.04
CA PHE A 232 -3.33 -21.48 0.39
C PHE A 232 -2.35 -22.15 1.38
N PRO A 233 -2.86 -22.99 2.31
CA PRO A 233 -2.06 -23.57 3.40
C PRO A 233 -0.92 -24.47 2.96
N SER A 234 -0.97 -25.05 1.76
CA SER A 234 0.11 -25.89 1.22
C SER A 234 1.23 -25.10 0.53
N LEU A 235 1.02 -23.83 0.19
CA LEU A 235 2.03 -23.03 -0.51
C LEU A 235 3.00 -22.39 0.49
N VAL A 236 4.28 -22.33 0.11
CA VAL A 236 5.32 -21.64 0.87
C VAL A 236 5.45 -20.22 0.31
N PRO A 237 5.18 -19.16 1.10
CA PRO A 237 5.28 -17.76 0.67
C PRO A 237 6.64 -17.46 0.03
N PHE A 238 6.67 -17.02 -1.23
CA PHE A 238 7.91 -16.62 -1.89
C PHE A 238 8.34 -15.24 -1.41
N ASP A 239 7.61 -14.20 -1.84
CA ASP A 239 7.78 -12.77 -1.49
C ASP A 239 9.26 -12.36 -1.30
N ALA A 240 10.08 -12.76 -2.27
CA ALA A 240 11.50 -12.46 -2.20
C ALA A 240 11.72 -10.97 -2.40
N SER A 241 12.64 -10.42 -1.63
CA SER A 241 12.98 -9.00 -1.68
C SER A 241 14.48 -8.79 -1.65
N ARG A 242 14.93 -7.55 -1.87
CA ARG A 242 16.33 -7.16 -1.69
C ARG A 242 16.43 -5.72 -1.26
N TYR A 243 17.57 -5.35 -0.67
CA TYR A 243 17.86 -3.96 -0.36
C TYR A 243 19.29 -3.60 -0.73
N ARG A 244 19.56 -2.29 -0.83
CA ARG A 244 20.87 -1.77 -1.23
C ARG A 244 21.92 -2.06 -0.16
N ALA A 245 22.98 -2.77 -0.54
CA ALA A 245 24.11 -3.17 0.29
C ALA A 245 25.17 -2.06 0.31
N THR A 246 24.88 -0.94 0.98
CA THR A 246 25.85 0.16 1.14
C THR A 246 26.99 -0.26 2.09
N PRO A 247 28.17 0.41 2.06
CA PRO A 247 29.23 0.14 3.02
C PRO A 247 28.80 0.18 4.49
N LEU A 248 27.86 1.07 4.87
CA LEU A 248 27.30 1.08 6.22
C LEU A 248 26.43 -0.16 6.49
N VAL A 249 25.57 -0.53 5.54
CA VAL A 249 24.73 -1.74 5.64
C VAL A 249 25.59 -2.99 5.77
N ASN A 250 26.66 -3.11 4.98
CA ASN A 250 27.54 -4.28 5.04
C ASN A 250 28.31 -4.35 6.36
N TYR A 251 28.72 -3.19 6.88
CA TYR A 251 29.34 -3.09 8.20
C TYR A 251 28.37 -3.49 9.31
N MET A 252 27.15 -2.95 9.30
CA MET A 252 26.09 -3.30 10.27
C MET A 252 25.79 -4.80 10.20
N GLY A 253 25.56 -5.34 9.01
CA GLY A 253 25.21 -6.73 8.82
C GLY A 253 26.30 -7.71 9.25
N THR A 254 27.57 -7.41 8.97
CA THR A 254 28.71 -8.19 9.47
C THR A 254 28.74 -8.18 11.00
N ILE A 255 28.65 -7.00 11.62
CA ILE A 255 28.73 -6.87 13.08
C ILE A 255 27.54 -7.54 13.76
N PHE A 256 26.31 -7.27 13.32
CA PHE A 256 25.10 -7.77 13.98
C PHE A 256 24.93 -9.28 13.79
N SER A 257 25.15 -9.82 12.58
CA SER A 257 25.01 -11.25 12.32
C SER A 257 25.97 -12.11 13.14
N ASP A 258 27.22 -11.66 13.31
CA ASP A 258 28.25 -12.43 14.01
C ASP A 258 28.32 -12.12 15.51
N ALA A 259 27.90 -10.91 15.95
CA ALA A 259 27.76 -10.61 17.37
C ALA A 259 26.85 -11.63 18.06
N GLY A 260 25.83 -12.15 17.35
CA GLY A 260 24.94 -13.23 17.80
C GLY A 260 24.23 -12.94 19.13
N GLU A 261 24.31 -11.70 19.61
CA GLU A 261 23.51 -11.19 20.72
C GLU A 261 22.19 -10.75 20.11
N TYR A 262 21.19 -11.60 20.34
CA TYR A 262 19.86 -11.37 19.85
C TYR A 262 19.19 -10.29 20.71
N ASP A 263 19.10 -9.06 20.19
CA ASP A 263 18.43 -7.98 20.87
C ASP A 263 16.97 -7.85 20.43
N ILE A 264 16.05 -8.42 21.22
CA ILE A 264 14.61 -8.25 21.03
C ILE A 264 14.14 -6.80 21.11
N GLY A 265 14.97 -5.84 21.52
CA GLY A 265 14.72 -4.40 21.58
C GLY A 265 15.21 -3.65 20.33
N HIS A 266 16.34 -4.05 19.76
CA HIS A 266 16.96 -3.44 18.58
C HIS A 266 16.83 -4.37 17.37
N ASP A 267 15.63 -4.37 16.77
CA ASP A 267 15.24 -4.83 15.41
C ASP A 267 16.14 -5.88 14.70
N TYR A 268 15.55 -7.00 14.27
CA TYR A 268 16.24 -8.13 13.60
C TYR A 268 16.88 -7.77 12.26
N LEU A 269 16.57 -6.57 11.74
CA LEU A 269 17.13 -6.07 10.50
C LEU A 269 18.68 -6.10 10.52
N PHE A 270 19.27 -6.60 9.42
CA PHE A 270 20.71 -6.84 9.25
C PHE A 270 21.30 -8.00 10.08
N GLN A 271 20.48 -8.97 10.48
CA GLN A 271 20.94 -10.24 11.05
C GLN A 271 20.59 -11.39 10.09
N SER A 272 21.59 -12.05 9.51
CA SER A 272 21.34 -13.09 8.49
C SER A 272 20.51 -14.27 9.01
N GLN A 273 20.40 -14.47 10.32
CA GLN A 273 19.57 -15.52 10.93
C GLN A 273 18.05 -15.24 10.82
N SER A 274 17.63 -13.98 10.63
CA SER A 274 16.22 -13.64 10.41
C SER A 274 15.77 -13.83 8.97
N GLU A 275 16.72 -14.06 8.06
CA GLU A 275 16.49 -14.13 6.63
C GLU A 275 16.73 -15.55 6.08
N LEU A 276 16.09 -15.83 4.97
CA LEU A 276 16.36 -16.97 4.11
C LEU A 276 16.79 -16.46 2.74
N ASP A 277 17.56 -17.25 2.00
CA ASP A 277 17.85 -16.98 0.60
C ASP A 277 16.58 -17.12 -0.27
N GLY A 278 16.68 -16.76 -1.56
CA GLY A 278 15.56 -16.91 -2.51
C GLY A 278 15.00 -18.34 -2.60
N ASN A 279 15.82 -19.36 -2.34
CA ASN A 279 15.43 -20.76 -2.34
C ASN A 279 14.80 -21.22 -1.00
N GLY A 280 14.80 -20.36 0.03
CA GLY A 280 14.28 -20.65 1.35
C GLY A 280 15.27 -21.32 2.30
N ASN A 281 16.58 -21.29 2.00
CA ASN A 281 17.62 -21.82 2.88
C ASN A 281 18.15 -20.72 3.81
N PRO A 282 18.52 -21.05 5.07
CA PRO A 282 19.15 -20.08 5.96
C PRO A 282 20.54 -19.66 5.46
N PHE A 283 20.82 -18.37 5.53
CA PHE A 283 22.18 -17.84 5.35
C PHE A 283 23.10 -18.28 6.49
N GLN A 284 24.34 -18.65 6.18
CA GLN A 284 25.35 -19.01 7.18
C GLN A 284 26.13 -17.80 7.69
N SER A 285 26.19 -16.72 6.90
CA SER A 285 26.92 -15.50 7.25
C SER A 285 26.40 -14.31 6.45
N TRP A 286 26.72 -13.10 6.92
CA TRP A 286 26.45 -11.87 6.18
C TRP A 286 27.09 -11.84 4.79
N ASN A 287 28.25 -12.50 4.59
CA ASN A 287 28.89 -12.55 3.28
C ASN A 287 28.09 -13.35 2.23
N GLU A 288 27.21 -14.25 2.66
CA GLU A 288 26.29 -14.93 1.75
C GLU A 288 25.07 -14.05 1.41
N GLU A 289 24.68 -13.17 2.34
CA GLU A 289 23.61 -12.19 2.14
C GLU A 289 24.08 -11.00 1.30
N ASP A 290 25.30 -10.50 1.51
CA ASP A 290 25.98 -9.48 0.71
C ASP A 290 26.83 -10.12 -0.39
N THR A 291 26.17 -10.58 -1.45
CA THR A 291 26.84 -11.24 -2.59
C THR A 291 27.70 -10.27 -3.43
N ASN A 292 27.72 -8.97 -3.11
CA ASN A 292 28.36 -7.92 -3.90
C ASN A 292 27.91 -7.95 -5.38
N THR A 293 26.66 -8.34 -5.63
CA THR A 293 26.08 -8.36 -6.96
C THR A 293 25.74 -6.92 -7.36
N SER A 294 26.38 -6.44 -8.44
CA SER A 294 26.07 -5.12 -8.98
C SER A 294 24.83 -5.21 -9.87
N ILE A 295 23.82 -4.42 -9.52
CA ILE A 295 22.54 -4.31 -10.24
C ILE A 295 22.33 -2.84 -10.54
N TYR A 296 22.21 -2.50 -11.83
CA TYR A 296 22.10 -1.11 -12.32
C TYR A 296 23.16 -0.14 -11.75
N GLY A 297 24.38 -0.63 -11.48
CA GLY A 297 25.50 0.18 -11.00
C GLY A 297 25.58 0.38 -9.48
N ASP A 298 24.66 -0.22 -8.72
CA ASP A 298 24.67 -0.24 -7.26
C ASP A 298 24.82 -1.68 -6.74
N ASN A 299 25.24 -1.83 -5.48
CA ASN A 299 25.33 -3.14 -4.83
C ASN A 299 24.06 -3.45 -4.04
N PHE A 300 23.60 -4.70 -4.14
CA PHE A 300 22.43 -5.20 -3.44
C PHE A 300 22.73 -6.50 -2.72
N THR A 301 21.94 -6.80 -1.70
CA THR A 301 21.91 -8.13 -1.09
C THR A 301 21.49 -9.19 -2.11
N ALA A 302 21.73 -10.47 -1.78
CA ALA A 302 21.03 -11.60 -2.37
C ALA A 302 19.50 -11.42 -2.28
N GLY A 303 18.76 -12.28 -2.99
CA GLY A 303 17.33 -12.40 -2.76
C GLY A 303 17.05 -12.90 -1.35
N LEU A 304 16.21 -12.18 -0.62
CA LEU A 304 15.89 -12.39 0.79
C LEU A 304 14.43 -12.78 0.93
N ARG A 305 14.16 -13.76 1.79
CA ARG A 305 12.81 -14.15 2.21
C ARG A 305 12.74 -14.12 3.72
N TYR A 306 11.61 -13.67 4.27
CA TYR A 306 11.42 -13.66 5.72
C TYR A 306 11.42 -15.08 6.29
N ASN A 307 12.20 -15.33 7.34
CA ASN A 307 12.21 -16.62 8.01
C ASN A 307 11.03 -16.75 8.99
N LEU A 308 9.85 -17.15 8.50
CA LEU A 308 8.62 -17.25 9.31
C LEU A 308 8.70 -18.29 10.45
N SER A 309 9.69 -19.18 10.42
CA SER A 309 9.99 -20.11 11.52
C SER A 309 10.92 -19.51 12.57
N TYR A 310 11.39 -18.28 12.37
CA TYR A 310 12.26 -17.61 13.31
C TYR A 310 11.43 -16.94 14.41
N LEU A 311 11.46 -17.55 15.61
CA LEU A 311 10.66 -17.13 16.76
C LEU A 311 10.72 -15.64 17.04
N VAL A 312 11.88 -15.03 16.80
CA VAL A 312 12.09 -13.68 17.26
C VAL A 312 11.74 -12.62 16.23
N MET A 313 11.79 -12.95 14.94
CA MET A 313 11.08 -12.18 13.92
C MET A 313 9.56 -12.24 14.21
N MET A 314 9.02 -13.41 14.54
CA MET A 314 7.61 -13.59 14.92
C MET A 314 7.25 -12.98 16.29
N SER A 315 8.23 -12.64 17.13
CA SER A 315 7.93 -11.85 18.33
C SER A 315 7.47 -10.43 18.00
N ARG A 316 7.72 -9.97 16.76
CA ARG A 316 7.31 -8.66 16.23
C ARG A 316 6.05 -8.72 15.36
N SER A 317 5.51 -9.90 15.05
CA SER A 317 4.37 -10.07 14.13
C SER A 317 3.01 -9.85 14.78
N ALA A 318 2.75 -8.64 15.28
CA ALA A 318 1.45 -8.25 15.85
C ALA A 318 0.78 -9.30 16.79
N ARG A 319 1.59 -10.11 17.48
CA ARG A 319 1.20 -11.22 18.38
C ARG A 319 0.58 -12.46 17.71
N ILE A 320 0.75 -12.63 16.41
CA ILE A 320 0.36 -13.84 15.69
C ILE A 320 1.57 -14.66 15.28
N ASN A 321 1.43 -15.98 15.28
CA ASN A 321 2.29 -16.85 14.46
C ASN A 321 1.56 -17.08 13.13
N VAL A 322 2.24 -16.79 12.02
CA VAL A 322 1.70 -16.99 10.68
C VAL A 322 1.25 -18.45 10.52
N THR A 323 0.06 -18.65 9.96
CA THR A 323 -0.51 -19.96 9.67
C THR A 323 0.48 -20.85 8.90
N GLY A 324 0.70 -22.07 9.38
CA GLY A 324 1.72 -23.00 8.87
C GLY A 324 3.09 -22.89 9.54
N TYR A 325 3.28 -22.02 10.52
CA TYR A 325 4.57 -21.80 11.19
C TYR A 325 4.48 -21.80 12.71
N LEU A 326 5.59 -22.14 13.37
CA LEU A 326 5.74 -22.12 14.83
C LEU A 326 4.58 -22.82 15.56
N SER A 327 3.92 -22.16 16.51
CA SER A 327 2.80 -22.74 17.25
C SER A 327 1.51 -22.87 16.43
N ASN A 328 1.50 -22.43 15.18
CA ASN A 328 0.40 -22.53 14.23
C ASN A 328 0.80 -23.39 13.01
N SER A 329 1.69 -24.39 13.22
CA SER A 329 2.32 -25.19 12.15
C SER A 329 1.38 -26.11 11.38
N ASP A 330 0.22 -26.45 11.94
CA ASP A 330 -0.65 -27.52 11.43
C ASP A 330 -2.01 -26.98 10.96
N PRO A 331 -2.06 -26.19 9.87
CA PRO A 331 -3.31 -25.62 9.37
C PRO A 331 -4.20 -26.67 8.69
N PRO A 332 -5.52 -26.44 8.64
CA PRO A 332 -6.40 -27.25 7.81
C PRO A 332 -6.02 -27.14 6.32
N PRO A 333 -6.35 -28.13 5.49
CA PRO A 333 -6.14 -28.04 4.05
C PRO A 333 -7.01 -26.95 3.42
N ALA A 334 -6.63 -26.50 2.22
CA ALA A 334 -7.40 -25.54 1.44
C ALA A 334 -8.85 -26.02 1.28
N VAL A 335 -9.79 -25.08 1.33
CA VAL A 335 -11.24 -25.39 1.29
C VAL A 335 -11.86 -25.21 -0.10
N PHE A 336 -11.09 -24.75 -1.07
CA PHE A 336 -11.45 -24.57 -2.48
C PHE A 336 -10.26 -24.85 -3.39
N ASN A 337 -10.52 -24.96 -4.70
CA ASN A 337 -9.49 -25.01 -5.72
C ASN A 337 -9.05 -23.59 -6.11
N ALA A 338 -7.77 -23.39 -6.41
CA ALA A 338 -7.22 -22.11 -6.84
C ALA A 338 -8.03 -21.42 -7.97
N PRO A 339 -8.43 -22.12 -9.07
CA PRO A 339 -9.23 -21.52 -10.14
C PRO A 339 -10.62 -21.03 -9.73
N ASN A 340 -11.13 -21.46 -8.57
CA ASN A 340 -12.41 -21.02 -8.03
C ASN A 340 -12.28 -19.76 -7.16
N THR A 341 -11.14 -19.08 -7.21
CA THR A 341 -10.87 -17.87 -6.43
C THR A 341 -10.57 -16.70 -7.36
N VAL A 342 -11.06 -15.51 -7.01
CA VAL A 342 -10.74 -14.24 -7.69
C VAL A 342 -10.50 -13.14 -6.67
N MET A 343 -9.58 -12.23 -6.95
CA MET A 343 -9.42 -11.01 -6.15
C MET A 343 -10.18 -9.83 -6.77
N LEU A 344 -11.01 -9.15 -5.99
CA LEU A 344 -11.67 -7.90 -6.38
C LEU A 344 -10.90 -6.70 -5.81
N MET A 345 -10.50 -5.78 -6.70
CA MET A 345 -9.60 -4.68 -6.39
C MET A 345 -10.15 -3.34 -6.91
N ASN A 346 -9.60 -2.22 -6.43
CA ASN A 346 -9.90 -0.86 -6.93
C ASN A 346 -8.66 0.05 -7.00
N GLY A 347 -7.47 -0.56 -7.10
CA GLY A 347 -6.19 0.16 -7.24
C GLY A 347 -5.68 0.84 -5.96
N GLY A 348 -6.49 0.91 -4.89
CA GLY A 348 -6.13 1.57 -3.62
C GLY A 348 -5.06 0.85 -2.76
N CYS A 349 -4.25 0.00 -3.38
CA CYS A 349 -3.39 -1.00 -2.77
C CYS A 349 -1.95 -0.53 -2.58
N GLY A 350 -1.35 -0.81 -1.43
CA GLY A 350 0.10 -0.72 -1.26
C GLY A 350 0.59 -1.47 -0.02
N SER A 351 1.89 -1.41 0.25
CA SER A 351 2.50 -2.02 1.43
C SER A 351 2.18 -3.52 1.52
N THR A 352 1.80 -4.06 2.67
CA THR A 352 1.41 -5.47 2.86
C THR A 352 0.44 -6.01 1.82
N TYR A 353 -0.50 -5.20 1.32
CA TYR A 353 -1.42 -5.68 0.30
C TYR A 353 -0.70 -5.97 -1.02
N SER A 354 0.36 -5.23 -1.38
CA SER A 354 1.17 -5.57 -2.56
C SER A 354 1.78 -6.97 -2.47
N ILE A 355 2.27 -7.33 -1.29
CA ILE A 355 2.85 -8.65 -0.98
C ILE A 355 1.78 -9.74 -1.04
N PHE A 356 0.64 -9.50 -0.39
CA PHE A 356 -0.49 -10.43 -0.45
C PHE A 356 -0.98 -10.64 -1.89
N ALA A 357 -1.18 -9.57 -2.65
CA ALA A 357 -1.61 -9.63 -4.04
C ALA A 357 -0.60 -10.39 -4.92
N GLU A 358 0.69 -10.14 -4.73
CA GLU A 358 1.75 -10.84 -5.46
C GLU A 358 1.73 -12.35 -5.17
N MET A 359 1.67 -12.76 -3.90
CA MET A 359 1.58 -14.19 -3.56
C MET A 359 0.31 -14.85 -4.09
N MET A 360 -0.84 -14.17 -4.02
CA MET A 360 -2.10 -14.67 -4.55
C MET A 360 -2.05 -14.90 -6.06
N LYS A 361 -1.40 -14.00 -6.81
CA LYS A 361 -1.24 -14.13 -8.28
C LYS A 361 -0.14 -15.11 -8.65
N ALA A 362 1.10 -14.87 -8.22
CA ALA A 362 2.28 -15.64 -8.61
C ALA A 362 2.23 -17.10 -8.14
N GLN A 363 1.75 -17.31 -6.91
CA GLN A 363 1.77 -18.65 -6.30
C GLN A 363 0.39 -19.28 -6.27
N GLY A 364 -0.64 -18.48 -5.96
CA GLY A 364 -2.02 -18.94 -5.89
C GLY A 364 -2.69 -19.11 -7.26
N GLY A 365 -2.10 -18.56 -8.33
CA GLY A 365 -2.72 -18.56 -9.66
C GLY A 365 -4.05 -17.82 -9.70
N VAL A 366 -4.30 -16.93 -8.73
CA VAL A 366 -5.58 -16.23 -8.58
C VAL A 366 -5.62 -15.06 -9.54
N SER A 367 -6.52 -15.12 -10.51
CA SER A 367 -6.78 -13.98 -11.39
C SER A 367 -7.32 -12.80 -10.59
N SER A 368 -6.98 -11.60 -11.02
CA SER A 368 -7.49 -10.38 -10.44
C SER A 368 -8.61 -9.79 -11.30
N GLY A 369 -9.56 -9.16 -10.65
CA GLY A 369 -10.45 -8.19 -11.27
C GLY A 369 -9.65 -6.98 -11.79
N PRO A 370 -10.33 -6.00 -12.39
CA PRO A 370 -9.72 -5.00 -13.24
C PRO A 370 -8.95 -3.87 -12.61
N GLN A 371 -8.15 -3.22 -13.45
CA GLN A 371 -7.21 -2.16 -13.15
C GLN A 371 -6.01 -2.66 -12.36
N GLN A 372 -4.85 -2.03 -12.59
CA GLN A 372 -3.65 -2.31 -11.81
C GLN A 372 -4.01 -2.47 -10.34
N GLY A 373 -3.85 -3.70 -9.84
CA GLY A 373 -4.36 -4.07 -8.53
C GLY A 373 -3.63 -3.35 -7.41
N VAL A 374 -2.37 -3.01 -7.69
CA VAL A 374 -1.34 -2.55 -6.76
C VAL A 374 -0.73 -1.24 -7.25
N CYS A 375 -1.22 -0.10 -6.78
CA CYS A 375 -0.85 1.22 -7.31
C CYS A 375 -0.17 2.17 -6.32
N GLY A 376 -0.15 1.81 -5.05
CA GLY A 376 0.67 2.42 -4.01
C GLY A 376 2.10 1.88 -4.07
N SER A 377 2.75 1.79 -2.91
CA SER A 377 4.08 1.20 -2.87
C SER A 377 4.01 -0.33 -2.98
N LYS A 378 4.80 -0.90 -3.89
CA LYS A 378 5.08 -2.35 -4.04
C LYS A 378 6.34 -2.77 -3.27
N GLY A 379 6.59 -2.10 -2.15
CA GLY A 379 7.69 -2.38 -1.25
C GLY A 379 7.42 -3.57 -0.33
N ALA A 380 8.47 -4.27 0.08
CA ALA A 380 8.37 -5.41 1.00
C ALA A 380 8.65 -5.04 2.47
N GLN A 381 9.15 -3.82 2.74
CA GLN A 381 9.37 -3.32 4.11
C GLN A 381 9.58 -1.80 4.14
N VAL A 382 8.86 -1.11 5.00
CA VAL A 382 9.11 0.30 5.32
C VAL A 382 10.12 0.39 6.47
N LEU A 383 11.06 1.32 6.37
CA LEU A 383 11.95 1.71 7.46
C LEU A 383 11.77 3.22 7.73
N THR A 384 11.81 3.61 9.01
CA THR A 384 11.79 5.03 9.38
C THR A 384 13.20 5.56 9.59
N PHE A 385 13.38 6.88 9.48
CA PHE A 385 14.66 7.50 9.86
C PHE A 385 15.02 7.20 11.32
N GLY A 386 14.03 7.18 12.22
CA GLY A 386 14.21 6.76 13.61
C GLY A 386 14.75 5.33 13.77
N ASN A 387 14.34 4.38 12.92
CA ASN A 387 14.90 3.03 12.94
C ASN A 387 16.39 3.04 12.56
N ILE A 388 16.80 3.79 11.52
CA ILE A 388 18.23 3.92 11.17
C ILE A 388 19.02 4.47 12.35
N VAL A 389 18.51 5.54 12.99
CA VAL A 389 19.16 6.15 14.16
C VAL A 389 19.33 5.13 15.29
N SER A 390 18.33 4.28 15.51
CA SER A 390 18.38 3.21 16.51
C SER A 390 19.49 2.20 16.21
N HIS A 391 19.59 1.73 14.96
CA HIS A 391 20.62 0.79 14.52
C HIS A 391 22.03 1.37 14.69
N ILE A 392 22.24 2.62 14.28
CA ILE A 392 23.53 3.31 14.45
C ILE A 392 23.89 3.46 15.93
N LYS A 393 22.90 3.71 16.81
CA LYS A 393 23.14 3.80 18.26
C LYS A 393 23.46 2.46 18.91
N ALA A 394 22.99 1.35 18.35
CA ALA A 394 23.27 -0.01 18.84
C ALA A 394 24.65 -0.54 18.41
N LEU A 395 25.26 0.04 17.37
CA LEU A 395 26.55 -0.40 16.83
C LEU A 395 27.69 -0.51 17.88
N PRO A 396 27.92 0.47 18.77
CA PRO A 396 29.01 0.38 19.75
C PRO A 396 28.90 -0.84 20.67
N ASP A 397 27.69 -1.16 21.13
CA ASP A 397 27.45 -2.31 21.99
C ASP A 397 27.68 -3.61 21.20
N ALA A 398 27.15 -3.69 19.97
CA ALA A 398 27.36 -4.84 19.09
C ALA A 398 28.84 -5.07 18.75
N GLN A 399 29.64 -4.00 18.54
CA GLN A 399 31.09 -4.09 18.34
C GLN A 399 31.81 -4.67 19.56
N ILE A 400 31.40 -4.30 20.78
CA ILE A 400 31.96 -4.86 22.02
C ILE A 400 31.71 -6.37 22.08
N PHE A 401 30.50 -6.82 21.75
CA PHE A 401 30.18 -8.25 21.72
C PHE A 401 30.95 -9.00 20.63
N TYR A 402 31.03 -8.42 19.44
CA TYR A 402 31.80 -8.95 18.32
C TYR A 402 33.28 -9.15 18.72
N LEU A 403 33.90 -8.17 19.39
CA LEU A 403 35.27 -8.28 19.91
C LEU A 403 35.41 -9.32 21.03
N LYS A 404 34.42 -9.45 21.93
CA LYS A 404 34.43 -10.46 23.01
C LYS A 404 34.44 -11.89 22.48
N LYS A 405 33.90 -12.12 21.27
CA LYS A 405 34.00 -13.41 20.57
C LYS A 405 35.38 -13.67 19.94
N GLY A 406 36.32 -12.75 20.07
CA GLY A 406 37.65 -12.86 19.47
C GLY A 406 37.67 -12.56 17.97
N LEU A 407 36.60 -11.98 17.43
CA LEU A 407 36.51 -11.59 16.02
C LEU A 407 37.17 -10.23 15.79
N ARG A 408 37.78 -10.06 14.61
CA ARG A 408 38.42 -8.80 14.20
C ARG A 408 37.39 -7.91 13.52
N LEU A 409 37.24 -6.66 14.01
CA LEU A 409 36.35 -5.69 13.37
C LEU A 409 36.72 -5.49 11.90
N PRO A 410 35.73 -5.48 10.98
CA PRO A 410 35.95 -5.13 9.58
C PRO A 410 36.36 -3.65 9.45
N GLY A 411 36.81 -3.26 8.26
CA GLY A 411 37.15 -1.87 7.96
C GLY A 411 35.95 -0.95 8.22
N TYR A 412 36.16 0.15 8.95
CA TYR A 412 35.09 1.08 9.25
C TYR A 412 34.70 1.88 7.99
N PRO A 413 33.40 2.04 7.67
CA PRO A 413 32.97 2.76 6.47
C PRO A 413 33.35 4.24 6.53
N ALA A 414 33.51 4.86 5.36
CA ALA A 414 33.73 6.30 5.28
C ALA A 414 32.55 7.09 5.88
N ALA A 415 32.83 8.25 6.45
CA ALA A 415 31.84 9.06 7.17
C ALA A 415 30.63 9.48 6.32
N GLU A 416 30.80 9.56 4.99
CA GLU A 416 29.73 9.87 4.03
C GLU A 416 28.61 8.82 3.95
N TYR A 417 28.89 7.58 4.34
CA TYR A 417 27.87 6.51 4.40
C TYR A 417 27.05 6.54 5.70
N PHE A 418 27.44 7.37 6.67
CA PHE A 418 26.70 7.54 7.90
C PHE A 418 25.75 8.74 7.77
N PRO A 419 24.43 8.55 7.88
CA PRO A 419 23.51 9.68 7.90
C PRO A 419 23.82 10.56 9.12
N ASN A 420 23.84 11.87 8.92
CA ASN A 420 24.05 12.80 10.03
C ASN A 420 22.78 12.92 10.87
N ILE A 421 22.66 12.03 11.86
CA ILE A 421 21.52 11.97 12.78
C ILE A 421 21.38 13.21 13.69
N LYS A 422 22.35 14.13 13.66
CA LYS A 422 22.34 15.41 14.38
C LYS A 422 22.17 16.62 13.47
N ALA A 423 22.08 16.43 12.15
CA ALA A 423 21.88 17.52 11.21
C ALA A 423 20.54 18.21 11.49
N LYS A 424 20.54 19.54 11.40
CA LYS A 424 19.30 20.30 11.29
C LYS A 424 18.69 20.00 9.93
N ALA A 425 17.45 19.55 9.90
CA ALA A 425 16.72 19.40 8.64
C ALA A 425 16.68 20.76 7.91
N SER A 426 16.84 20.74 6.59
CA SER A 426 16.78 21.96 5.77
C SER A 426 15.39 22.60 5.78
N LEU A 427 14.35 21.79 6.02
CA LEU A 427 12.96 22.19 6.21
C LEU A 427 12.36 21.38 7.36
N GLY A 428 11.52 22.00 8.19
CA GLY A 428 10.91 21.35 9.36
C GLY A 428 11.92 21.04 10.47
N SER A 429 11.58 20.11 11.38
CA SER A 429 12.43 19.74 12.52
C SER A 429 13.08 18.38 12.34
N THR A 430 14.30 18.23 12.87
CA THR A 430 14.98 16.93 12.96
C THR A 430 14.15 15.92 13.76
N SER A 431 13.40 16.36 14.77
CA SER A 431 12.49 15.51 15.52
C SER A 431 11.31 14.99 14.68
N ALA A 432 10.74 15.83 13.81
CA ALA A 432 9.70 15.43 12.88
C ALA A 432 10.24 14.48 11.82
N LEU A 433 11.43 14.75 11.28
CA LEU A 433 12.13 13.85 10.35
C LEU A 433 12.30 12.45 10.98
N ILE A 434 12.88 12.38 12.17
CA ILE A 434 13.08 11.13 12.92
C ILE A 434 11.76 10.38 13.17
N SER A 435 10.67 11.10 13.45
CA SER A 435 9.38 10.50 13.86
C SER A 435 8.50 10.08 12.68
N TYR A 436 8.57 10.78 11.55
CA TYR A 436 7.59 10.64 10.47
C TYR A 436 8.19 10.25 9.12
N GLU A 437 9.49 10.47 8.89
CA GLU A 437 10.10 10.10 7.62
C GLU A 437 10.17 8.58 7.47
N ARG A 438 9.68 8.10 6.33
CA ARG A 438 9.55 6.69 5.95
C ARG A 438 10.12 6.50 4.55
N PHE A 439 10.81 5.40 4.33
CA PHE A 439 11.28 5.00 3.01
C PHE A 439 11.09 3.50 2.84
N ASN A 440 10.89 3.08 1.59
CA ASN A 440 10.90 1.66 1.26
C ASN A 440 12.34 1.14 1.35
N LEU A 441 12.60 0.20 2.26
CA LEU A 441 13.91 -0.42 2.40
C LEU A 441 14.04 -1.60 1.43
N ARG A 442 13.07 -2.52 1.48
CA ARG A 442 13.10 -3.75 0.70
C ARG A 442 12.30 -3.60 -0.59
N SER A 443 12.97 -3.76 -1.71
CA SER A 443 12.34 -3.89 -3.02
C SER A 443 11.79 -5.29 -3.18
N ASN A 444 10.49 -5.42 -3.40
CA ASN A 444 9.86 -6.72 -3.69
C ASN A 444 10.21 -7.17 -5.12
N MET A 445 10.24 -8.48 -5.35
CA MET A 445 10.70 -9.11 -6.59
C MET A 445 9.74 -10.19 -7.05
N HIS A 446 9.57 -10.29 -8.37
CA HIS A 446 8.85 -11.40 -8.96
C HIS A 446 9.70 -12.68 -8.94
N ASP A 447 9.05 -13.83 -8.80
CA ASP A 447 9.75 -15.12 -8.93
C ASP A 447 10.17 -15.32 -10.40
N GLY A 448 11.40 -15.78 -10.61
CA GLY A 448 11.94 -15.97 -11.96
C GLY A 448 12.25 -14.69 -12.76
N ASP A 449 12.18 -13.48 -12.17
CA ASP A 449 12.56 -12.25 -12.86
C ASP A 449 14.09 -12.11 -13.01
N GLU A 450 14.57 -12.30 -14.24
CA GLU A 450 15.98 -12.16 -14.60
C GLU A 450 16.43 -10.70 -14.70
N THR A 451 15.50 -9.75 -14.88
CA THR A 451 15.83 -8.32 -15.05
C THR A 451 16.26 -7.68 -13.75
N SER A 452 15.92 -8.29 -12.60
CA SER A 452 16.18 -7.71 -11.28
C SER A 452 15.46 -6.39 -11.04
N THR A 453 14.36 -6.14 -11.76
CA THR A 453 13.57 -4.90 -11.65
C THR A 453 12.67 -4.99 -10.43
N PRO A 454 12.77 -4.07 -9.45
CA PRO A 454 11.82 -4.01 -8.34
C PRO A 454 10.37 -3.96 -8.83
N LEU A 455 9.47 -4.72 -8.19
CA LEU A 455 8.04 -4.71 -8.53
C LEU A 455 7.46 -3.30 -8.54
N GLN A 456 8.00 -2.39 -7.72
CA GLN A 456 7.66 -0.96 -7.70
C GLN A 456 7.72 -0.26 -9.06
N PHE A 457 8.54 -0.74 -9.98
CA PHE A 457 8.68 -0.19 -11.32
C PHE A 457 8.05 -1.07 -12.40
N GLN A 458 7.43 -2.19 -12.02
CA GLN A 458 6.73 -3.08 -12.93
C GLN A 458 5.25 -2.67 -13.01
N TYR A 459 4.79 -2.36 -14.22
CA TYR A 459 3.39 -2.16 -14.50
C TYR A 459 2.68 -3.51 -14.58
N GLU A 460 1.52 -3.61 -13.96
CA GLU A 460 0.69 -4.81 -13.99
C GLU A 460 -0.73 -4.36 -14.32
N ALA A 461 -1.13 -4.42 -15.59
CA ALA A 461 -2.53 -4.28 -15.93
C ALA A 461 -3.33 -5.42 -15.26
N ALA A 462 -4.65 -5.26 -15.13
CA ALA A 462 -5.46 -6.35 -14.58
C ALA A 462 -6.53 -6.83 -15.51
N ASN A 463 -6.90 -8.10 -15.29
CA ASN A 463 -7.44 -8.99 -16.31
C ASN A 463 -8.76 -8.48 -16.91
N CYS A 464 -9.68 -7.87 -16.14
CA CYS A 464 -11.05 -7.66 -16.65
C CYS A 464 -11.82 -6.46 -16.06
N ARG A 465 -12.09 -5.35 -16.80
CA ARG A 465 -12.77 -4.10 -16.35
C ARG A 465 -14.27 -4.21 -16.15
N LEU A 466 -14.77 -3.58 -15.09
CA LEU A 466 -16.18 -3.47 -14.73
C LEU A 466 -16.49 -2.02 -14.39
N PHE A 467 -17.63 -1.53 -14.87
CA PHE A 467 -18.18 -0.25 -14.42
C PHE A 467 -18.99 -0.44 -13.13
N TYR A 468 -18.87 0.54 -12.23
CA TYR A 468 -19.82 0.68 -11.14
C TYR A 468 -21.19 1.04 -11.70
N THR A 469 -22.24 0.50 -11.07
CA THR A 469 -23.63 0.88 -11.31
C THR A 469 -24.12 1.77 -10.18
N GLU A 470 -25.24 2.45 -10.39
CA GLU A 470 -25.87 3.28 -9.35
C GLU A 470 -26.18 2.48 -8.08
N GLU A 471 -26.55 1.20 -8.20
CA GLU A 471 -26.89 0.35 -7.07
C GLU A 471 -25.68 0.05 -6.17
N ASP A 472 -24.47 -0.02 -6.72
CA ASP A 472 -23.25 -0.33 -5.96
C ASP A 472 -22.90 0.76 -4.94
N ILE A 473 -23.44 1.97 -5.12
CA ILE A 473 -23.31 3.07 -4.17
C ILE A 473 -23.97 2.71 -2.83
N TYR A 474 -24.96 1.82 -2.85
CA TYR A 474 -25.79 1.49 -1.70
C TYR A 474 -25.70 0.04 -1.26
N ASP A 475 -25.38 -0.87 -2.19
CA ASP A 475 -25.35 -2.32 -1.96
C ASP A 475 -24.21 -2.97 -2.74
N ILE A 476 -23.22 -3.45 -2.01
CA ILE A 476 -22.03 -4.10 -2.60
C ILE A 476 -22.37 -5.43 -3.30
N SER A 477 -23.50 -6.05 -2.96
CA SER A 477 -23.88 -7.37 -3.48
C SER A 477 -24.10 -7.35 -5.00
N GLY A 478 -24.51 -6.21 -5.55
CA GLY A 478 -24.63 -6.02 -7.00
C GLY A 478 -23.29 -6.20 -7.72
N LEU A 479 -22.24 -5.56 -7.20
CA LEU A 479 -20.88 -5.70 -7.70
C LEU A 479 -20.38 -7.13 -7.58
N TRP A 480 -20.55 -7.79 -6.43
CA TRP A 480 -20.13 -9.18 -6.24
C TRP A 480 -20.81 -10.15 -7.21
N LYS A 481 -22.11 -9.96 -7.51
CA LYS A 481 -22.84 -10.75 -8.52
C LYS A 481 -22.28 -10.56 -9.92
N ARG A 482 -21.88 -9.33 -10.28
CA ARG A 482 -21.27 -9.07 -11.60
C ARG A 482 -19.88 -9.67 -11.70
N VAL A 483 -19.05 -9.58 -10.67
CA VAL A 483 -17.76 -10.29 -10.59
C VAL A 483 -17.97 -11.79 -10.78
N GLN A 484 -18.89 -12.39 -10.04
CA GLN A 484 -19.24 -13.82 -10.15
C GLN A 484 -19.65 -14.20 -11.58
N SER A 485 -20.45 -13.35 -12.24
CA SER A 485 -20.97 -13.62 -13.58
C SER A 485 -19.88 -13.55 -14.65
N VAL A 486 -18.94 -12.64 -14.49
CA VAL A 486 -17.84 -12.45 -15.43
C VAL A 486 -16.79 -13.54 -15.28
N VAL A 487 -16.39 -13.86 -14.05
CA VAL A 487 -15.32 -14.82 -13.78
C VAL A 487 -15.77 -16.26 -14.05
N TRP A 488 -17.01 -16.62 -13.68
CA TRP A 488 -17.47 -18.02 -13.71
C TRP A 488 -18.69 -18.28 -14.59
N ARG A 489 -19.26 -17.27 -15.27
CA ARG A 489 -20.42 -17.45 -16.16
C ARG A 489 -20.26 -16.85 -17.55
N GLY A 490 -19.03 -16.49 -17.94
CA GLY A 490 -18.70 -16.04 -19.29
C GLY A 490 -19.38 -14.74 -19.71
N GLN A 491 -19.69 -13.84 -18.76
CA GLN A 491 -20.08 -12.48 -19.11
C GLN A 491 -18.85 -11.66 -19.55
N PRO A 492 -18.98 -10.80 -20.57
CA PRO A 492 -17.85 -10.05 -21.09
C PRO A 492 -17.40 -8.96 -20.11
N CYS A 493 -16.11 -8.63 -20.17
CA CYS A 493 -15.56 -7.46 -19.51
C CYS A 493 -15.86 -6.19 -20.30
N VAL A 494 -15.55 -5.02 -19.72
CA VAL A 494 -15.52 -3.75 -20.44
C VAL A 494 -14.43 -3.80 -21.53
N GLU A 495 -14.75 -3.28 -22.71
CA GLU A 495 -13.85 -3.19 -23.86
C GLU A 495 -12.47 -2.60 -23.49
N GLY A 496 -11.40 -3.16 -24.07
CA GLY A 496 -10.02 -2.75 -23.78
C GLY A 496 -9.46 -3.25 -22.45
N SER A 497 -10.11 -4.24 -21.84
CA SER A 497 -9.54 -5.01 -20.72
C SER A 497 -8.53 -6.05 -21.22
N THR A 498 -7.84 -6.73 -20.30
CA THR A 498 -6.78 -7.70 -20.63
C THR A 498 -7.30 -9.11 -20.71
N ILE A 499 -7.93 -9.38 -21.83
CA ILE A 499 -8.72 -10.57 -22.09
C ILE A 499 -8.42 -11.11 -23.49
N THR A 500 -8.77 -12.38 -23.69
CA THR A 500 -8.72 -13.06 -24.99
C THR A 500 -9.57 -12.33 -26.03
N ASP A 501 -9.42 -12.68 -27.32
CA ASP A 501 -10.12 -12.04 -28.45
C ASP A 501 -11.68 -12.04 -28.33
N ASP A 502 -12.25 -12.81 -27.39
CA ASP A 502 -13.68 -12.93 -27.12
C ASP A 502 -14.16 -12.16 -25.87
N ASP A 503 -13.32 -11.28 -25.32
CA ASP A 503 -13.57 -10.50 -24.13
C ASP A 503 -13.78 -11.32 -22.83
N THR A 504 -13.06 -12.44 -22.66
CA THR A 504 -13.09 -13.28 -21.44
C THR A 504 -11.76 -13.35 -20.67
N ILE A 505 -11.82 -13.58 -19.35
CA ILE A 505 -10.64 -13.57 -18.46
C ILE A 505 -9.61 -14.64 -18.87
N THR A 506 -8.33 -14.26 -18.91
CA THR A 506 -7.25 -15.21 -19.19
C THR A 506 -7.05 -16.20 -18.04
N SER A 507 -6.49 -17.37 -18.35
CA SER A 507 -6.20 -18.41 -17.35
C SER A 507 -4.94 -18.14 -16.52
N HIS A 508 -4.12 -17.15 -16.90
CA HIS A 508 -2.86 -16.82 -16.23
C HIS A 508 -2.90 -15.38 -15.70
N PRO A 509 -2.66 -15.15 -14.39
CA PRO A 509 -2.79 -13.83 -13.77
C PRO A 509 -1.91 -12.73 -14.37
N TYR A 510 -0.76 -13.08 -14.95
CA TYR A 510 0.19 -12.13 -15.55
C TYR A 510 0.06 -11.98 -17.07
N ASP A 511 -0.83 -12.74 -17.72
CA ASP A 511 -1.16 -12.56 -19.14
C ASP A 511 -2.02 -11.29 -19.28
N THR A 512 -1.33 -10.15 -19.29
CA THR A 512 -1.92 -8.81 -19.24
C THR A 512 -1.30 -7.93 -20.33
N VAL A 513 -1.94 -6.81 -20.65
CA VAL A 513 -1.43 -5.86 -21.65
C VAL A 513 -0.19 -5.18 -21.07
N PRO A 514 0.88 -5.02 -21.87
CA PRO A 514 2.01 -4.22 -21.46
C PRO A 514 1.57 -2.77 -21.25
N PHE A 515 2.35 -2.04 -20.47
CA PHE A 515 2.16 -0.60 -20.35
C PHE A 515 2.23 0.06 -21.74
N GLY A 516 1.33 0.99 -22.01
CA GLY A 516 1.25 1.68 -23.30
C GLY A 516 0.55 3.02 -23.20
N SER A 517 0.42 3.71 -24.34
CA SER A 517 -0.21 5.03 -24.39
C SER A 517 -1.65 5.06 -23.86
N LEU A 518 -2.35 3.92 -23.87
CA LEU A 518 -3.69 3.78 -23.31
C LEU A 518 -3.73 3.86 -21.76
N ALA A 519 -2.61 3.59 -21.08
CA ALA A 519 -2.48 3.72 -19.62
C ALA A 519 -2.12 5.16 -19.18
N LEU A 520 -1.82 6.06 -20.13
CA LEU A 520 -1.56 7.47 -19.86
C LEU A 520 -2.86 8.29 -19.86
N PRO A 521 -2.99 9.32 -19.00
CA PRO A 521 -4.19 10.13 -18.94
C PRO A 521 -4.35 10.99 -20.20
N ASN A 522 -5.59 11.35 -20.55
CA ASN A 522 -5.86 12.23 -21.68
C ASN A 522 -5.54 13.70 -21.36
N VAL A 523 -5.52 14.05 -20.07
CA VAL A 523 -5.09 15.35 -19.58
C VAL A 523 -3.56 15.43 -19.51
N GLU A 524 -3.03 16.62 -19.80
CA GLU A 524 -1.62 16.95 -19.58
C GLU A 524 -1.49 17.79 -18.33
N LEU A 525 -0.71 17.31 -17.36
CA LEU A 525 -0.32 18.12 -16.21
C LEU A 525 1.07 18.71 -16.43
N PRO A 526 1.25 20.03 -16.27
CA PRO A 526 2.56 20.64 -16.30
C PRO A 526 3.37 20.21 -15.07
N ALA A 527 4.69 20.39 -15.13
CA ALA A 527 5.56 20.16 -13.98
C ALA A 527 5.11 21.03 -12.80
N GLN A 528 5.09 20.45 -11.61
CA GLN A 528 4.89 21.19 -10.36
C GLN A 528 5.96 20.75 -9.35
N PRO A 529 6.24 21.54 -8.29
CA PRO A 529 7.16 21.11 -7.24
C PRO A 529 6.79 19.72 -6.70
N GLY A 530 7.66 18.73 -6.94
CA GLY A 530 7.45 17.34 -6.53
C GLY A 530 6.61 16.48 -7.48
N LEU A 531 6.12 17.01 -8.61
CA LEU A 531 5.36 16.27 -9.62
C LEU A 531 6.04 16.33 -10.99
N VAL A 532 6.27 15.16 -11.58
CA VAL A 532 6.75 14.99 -12.95
C VAL A 532 5.56 15.22 -13.91
N PRO A 533 5.75 15.90 -15.05
CA PRO A 533 4.71 16.02 -16.08
C PRO A 533 4.17 14.64 -16.52
N ILE A 534 2.86 14.55 -16.72
CA ILE A 534 2.20 13.31 -17.15
C ILE A 534 1.10 13.61 -18.18
N GLY A 535 0.93 12.72 -19.15
CA GLY A 535 -0.08 12.82 -20.22
C GLY A 535 0.39 12.21 -21.53
N LYS A 536 -0.54 11.86 -22.42
CA LYS A 536 -0.25 11.21 -23.72
C LYS A 536 0.70 12.03 -24.62
N GLY A 537 0.72 13.36 -24.52
CA GLY A 537 1.60 14.22 -25.31
C GLY A 537 2.93 14.58 -24.62
N VAL A 538 3.14 14.18 -23.37
CA VAL A 538 4.40 14.40 -22.64
C VAL A 538 5.45 13.42 -23.15
N LYS A 539 6.46 13.93 -23.86
CA LYS A 539 7.57 13.11 -24.39
C LYS A 539 8.91 13.36 -23.70
N PHE A 540 9.12 14.57 -23.21
CA PHE A 540 10.32 15.02 -22.50
C PHE A 540 9.95 16.20 -21.60
N TRP A 541 10.68 16.40 -20.49
CA TRP A 541 10.60 17.63 -19.71
C TRP A 541 11.97 17.99 -19.12
N ALA A 542 12.19 19.29 -18.90
CA ALA A 542 13.37 19.80 -18.23
C ALA A 542 12.96 20.31 -16.84
N SER A 543 13.64 19.87 -15.79
CA SER A 543 13.42 20.42 -14.45
C SER A 543 13.99 21.84 -14.39
N GLU A 544 13.30 22.77 -13.74
CA GLU A 544 13.79 24.16 -13.55
C GLU A 544 15.11 24.23 -12.74
N SER A 545 15.52 23.14 -12.08
CA SER A 545 16.62 23.11 -11.11
C SER A 545 18.03 22.92 -11.69
N GLY A 546 18.16 22.55 -12.97
CA GLY A 546 19.45 22.43 -13.66
C GLY A 546 20.38 21.30 -13.18
N THR A 547 20.63 20.35 -14.07
CA THR A 547 21.85 19.52 -14.22
C THR A 547 22.08 18.26 -13.37
N ARG A 548 21.53 18.07 -12.16
CA ARG A 548 21.70 16.77 -11.43
C ARG A 548 20.42 16.02 -11.07
N ALA A 549 19.36 16.74 -10.67
CA ALA A 549 18.03 16.15 -10.49
C ALA A 549 17.42 15.75 -11.85
N GLU A 550 17.72 16.53 -12.88
CA GLU A 550 17.23 16.36 -14.24
C GLU A 550 17.73 15.07 -14.90
N SER A 551 18.99 14.67 -14.66
CA SER A 551 19.54 13.42 -15.21
C SER A 551 18.97 12.19 -14.51
N ALA A 552 18.75 12.23 -13.20
CA ALA A 552 18.09 11.15 -12.46
C ALA A 552 16.59 11.05 -12.78
N GLN A 553 15.90 12.18 -12.97
CA GLN A 553 14.50 12.22 -13.37
C GLN A 553 14.30 11.84 -14.83
N ASN A 554 15.20 12.25 -15.73
CA ASN A 554 15.21 11.78 -17.13
C ASN A 554 15.61 10.31 -17.22
N ALA A 555 16.46 9.80 -16.32
CA ALA A 555 16.73 8.38 -16.19
C ALA A 555 15.53 7.62 -15.61
N LEU A 556 14.75 8.21 -14.70
CA LEU A 556 13.51 7.61 -14.19
C LEU A 556 12.42 7.59 -15.26
N VAL A 557 12.14 8.71 -15.92
CA VAL A 557 11.20 8.80 -17.06
C VAL A 557 11.70 7.92 -18.21
N GLY A 558 13.01 7.93 -18.47
CA GLY A 558 13.65 7.08 -19.45
C GLY A 558 13.64 5.60 -19.07
N ALA A 559 13.70 5.21 -17.79
CA ALA A 559 13.56 3.83 -17.34
C ALA A 559 12.10 3.38 -17.38
N ILE A 560 11.16 4.26 -16.99
CA ILE A 560 9.72 4.06 -17.20
C ILE A 560 9.43 3.87 -18.69
N TRP A 561 10.16 4.54 -19.59
CA TRP A 561 9.93 4.48 -21.03
C TRP A 561 10.76 3.40 -21.77
N ASN A 562 11.97 3.09 -21.31
CA ASN A 562 12.89 2.14 -21.95
C ASN A 562 12.85 0.76 -21.31
N GLY A 563 12.32 0.62 -20.08
CA GLY A 563 11.83 -0.67 -19.58
C GLY A 563 10.57 -1.15 -20.32
N LEU A 564 10.09 -0.39 -21.32
CA LEU A 564 9.00 -0.73 -22.25
C LEU A 564 9.47 -1.33 -23.58
N GLN A 565 10.79 -1.52 -23.77
CA GLN A 565 11.36 -2.28 -24.90
C GLN A 565 11.99 -3.55 -24.36
#